data_AF-A6EVU1-F1
#
_entry.id   AF-A6EVU1-F1
#
_cell.length_a   1.000
_cell.length_b   1.000
_cell.length_c   1.000
_cell.angle_alpha   90.00
_cell.angle_beta   90.00
_cell.angle_gamma   90.00
#
_symmetry.space_group_name_H-M   'P 1'
#
loop_
_entity.id
_entity.type
_entity.pdbx_description
1 polymer ?
#
loop_
_entity_poly.entity_id
_entity_poly.type
_entity_poly.pdbx_seq_one_letter_code
_entity_poly.pdbx_strand_id
1 'polypeptide(L)'
;MISSFIMLFEVGLIALLLLLVFRMLTLVRNDPFVPASVVTMVAGPQHSAQPSLPEVQQKRSVSAPQPTRTPPSNTCGLITQLHILISLQDRDCREHGLSLESAPQAVQEYAVVWLYGAACALCEKPQRHSDALLTLVSKLASRKIGIRQPEAIQALSTMTGSSTLLAFFRSGVSGAEHWSGHRYVPQEHSLYSAVTSNAFI
;
A
#
# COMPACT_ATOMS: atom_id res chain seq x y z
N MET A 1 41.51 25.64 8.43
CA MET A 1 40.13 25.62 7.87
C MET A 1 39.63 24.18 7.67
N ILE A 2 40.37 23.31 6.98
CA ILE A 2 40.00 21.89 6.77
C ILE A 2 39.74 21.12 8.08
N SER A 3 40.56 21.29 9.12
CA SER A 3 40.35 20.62 10.42
C SER A 3 39.04 21.02 11.12
N SER A 4 38.59 22.25 10.93
CA SER A 4 37.32 22.75 11.49
C SER A 4 36.10 22.14 10.78
N PHE A 5 36.20 21.91 9.46
CA PHE A 5 35.15 21.19 8.73
C PHE A 5 35.08 19.72 9.13
N ILE A 6 36.23 19.06 9.33
CA ILE A 6 36.29 17.66 9.77
C ILE A 6 35.62 17.50 11.14
N MET A 7 35.92 18.38 12.11
CA MET A 7 35.26 18.36 13.42
C MET A 7 33.74 18.56 13.32
N LEU A 8 33.28 19.46 12.45
CA LEU A 8 31.86 19.73 12.27
C LEU A 8 31.12 18.53 11.68
N PHE A 9 31.72 17.85 10.69
CA PHE A 9 31.17 16.62 10.14
C PHE A 9 31.17 15.48 11.16
N GLU A 10 32.24 15.30 11.93
CA GLU A 10 32.35 14.25 12.94
C GLU A 10 31.28 14.42 14.03
N VAL A 11 31.12 15.63 14.57
CA VAL A 11 30.09 15.94 15.58
C VAL A 11 28.69 15.76 14.99
N GLY A 12 28.46 16.19 13.75
CA GLY A 12 27.18 16.01 13.06
C GLY A 12 26.82 14.53 12.86
N LEU A 13 27.81 13.71 12.52
CA LEU A 13 27.63 12.28 12.27
C LEU A 13 27.34 11.53 13.58
N ILE A 14 28.02 11.90 14.67
CA ILE A 14 27.74 11.37 16.02
C ILE A 14 26.32 11.73 16.45
N ALA A 15 25.88 12.98 16.25
CA ALA A 15 24.53 13.41 16.60
C ALA A 15 23.45 12.64 15.82
N LEU A 16 23.66 12.41 14.52
CA LEU A 16 22.78 11.59 13.68
C LEU A 16 22.70 10.14 14.15
N LEU A 17 23.84 9.57 14.54
CA LEU A 17 23.94 8.19 15.02
C LEU A 17 23.19 8.02 16.36
N LEU A 18 23.35 8.99 17.27
CA LEU A 18 22.59 9.02 18.53
C LEU A 18 21.08 9.17 18.30
N LEU A 19 20.66 10.00 17.34
CA LEU A 19 19.25 10.17 16.98
C LEU A 19 18.67 8.87 16.42
N LEU A 20 19.43 8.15 15.59
CA LEU A 20 19.03 6.87 15.02
C LEU A 20 18.88 5.79 16.11
N VAL A 21 19.83 5.69 17.04
CA VAL A 21 19.74 4.78 18.19
C VAL A 21 18.54 5.13 19.08
N PHE A 22 18.31 6.42 19.35
CA PHE A 22 17.15 6.87 20.11
C PHE A 22 15.84 6.46 19.42
N ARG A 23 15.72 6.68 18.10
CA ARG A 23 14.55 6.25 17.32
C ARG A 23 14.33 4.75 17.40
N MET A 24 15.38 3.93 17.26
CA MET A 24 15.27 2.48 17.39
C MET A 24 14.81 2.06 18.79
N LEU A 25 15.35 2.65 19.86
CA LEU A 25 14.94 2.34 21.23
C LEU A 25 13.49 2.75 21.51
N THR A 26 13.04 3.89 20.99
CA THR A 26 11.63 4.27 21.08
C THR A 26 10.72 3.36 20.28
N LEU A 27 11.18 2.81 19.15
CA LEU A 27 10.40 1.87 18.36
C LEU A 27 10.24 0.55 19.12
N VAL A 28 11.34 -0.01 19.67
CA VAL A 28 11.33 -1.26 20.45
C VAL A 28 10.51 -1.15 21.74
N ARG A 29 10.51 0.00 22.42
CA ARG A 29 9.71 0.20 23.65
C ARG A 29 8.23 0.44 23.39
N ASN A 30 7.85 0.79 22.16
CA ASN A 30 6.45 1.07 21.80
C ASN A 30 5.77 -0.08 21.06
N ASP A 31 6.46 -1.21 20.84
CA ASP A 31 5.80 -2.47 20.50
C ASP A 31 5.40 -3.19 21.80
N PRO A 32 4.11 -3.18 22.20
CA PRO A 32 3.64 -4.15 23.18
C PRO A 32 3.78 -5.53 22.55
N PHE A 33 4.78 -6.30 23.01
CA PHE A 33 4.87 -7.73 22.79
C PHE A 33 3.52 -8.36 23.18
N VAL A 34 2.73 -8.74 22.17
CA VAL A 34 1.60 -9.66 22.35
C VAL A 34 2.18 -11.07 22.16
N PRO A 35 2.38 -11.85 23.23
CA PRO A 35 2.78 -13.24 23.06
C PRO A 35 1.61 -14.00 22.40
N ALA A 36 1.87 -14.58 21.23
CA ALA A 36 0.97 -15.51 20.58
C ALA A 36 0.83 -16.76 21.47
N SER A 37 -0.25 -16.82 22.24
CA SER A 37 -0.57 -17.96 23.09
C SER A 37 -1.02 -19.13 22.22
N VAL A 38 -0.18 -20.16 22.22
CA VAL A 38 -0.40 -21.59 21.99
C VAL A 38 -1.81 -22.00 21.53
N VAL A 39 -1.85 -22.55 20.31
CA VAL A 39 -2.95 -23.37 19.80
C VAL A 39 -3.04 -24.65 20.63
N THR A 40 -4.02 -24.76 21.52
CA THR A 40 -4.39 -26.02 22.16
C THR A 40 -5.51 -26.66 21.36
N MET A 41 -5.20 -27.78 20.72
CA MET A 41 -6.18 -28.68 20.11
C MET A 41 -7.02 -29.36 21.19
N VAL A 42 -8.35 -29.30 21.08
CA VAL A 42 -9.26 -30.30 21.67
C VAL A 42 -10.41 -30.57 20.70
N ALA A 43 -10.59 -31.84 20.41
CA ALA A 43 -11.58 -32.45 19.52
C ALA A 43 -13.04 -32.30 20.01
N GLY A 44 -14.00 -32.42 19.08
CA GLY A 44 -15.44 -32.53 19.37
C GLY A 44 -15.83 -33.82 20.12
N PRO A 45 -17.14 -34.14 20.36
CA PRO A 45 -18.25 -33.99 19.40
C PRO A 45 -19.63 -33.55 19.98
N GLN A 46 -20.60 -33.44 19.06
CA GLN A 46 -22.02 -33.05 19.14
C GLN A 46 -22.91 -33.91 20.09
N HIS A 47 -23.93 -33.31 20.73
CA HIS A 47 -25.37 -33.69 20.61
C HIS A 47 -26.32 -32.94 21.58
N SER A 48 -27.56 -32.80 21.11
CA SER A 48 -28.75 -32.10 21.61
C SER A 48 -29.25 -32.45 23.02
N ALA A 49 -29.83 -31.47 23.75
CA ALA A 49 -31.17 -31.51 24.39
C ALA A 49 -31.32 -30.42 25.49
N GLN A 50 -32.32 -29.54 25.33
CA GLN A 50 -33.01 -28.79 26.40
C GLN A 50 -34.26 -29.60 26.83
N PRO A 51 -35.09 -29.25 27.85
CA PRO A 51 -35.10 -28.04 28.72
C PRO A 51 -35.44 -28.26 30.23
N SER A 52 -35.22 -27.25 31.08
CA SER A 52 -36.19 -26.76 32.10
C SER A 52 -35.63 -25.54 32.88
N LEU A 53 -36.50 -24.54 33.07
CA LEU A 53 -36.40 -23.35 33.93
C LEU A 53 -37.26 -23.60 35.20
N PRO A 54 -37.36 -22.70 36.22
CA PRO A 54 -36.68 -21.42 36.47
C PRO A 54 -36.17 -21.23 37.93
N GLU A 55 -35.16 -20.38 38.18
CA GLU A 55 -35.19 -19.56 39.41
C GLU A 55 -34.32 -18.30 39.31
N VAL A 56 -34.78 -17.30 40.04
CA VAL A 56 -34.50 -15.87 39.96
C VAL A 56 -33.21 -15.51 40.70
N GLN A 57 -32.25 -14.85 40.05
CA GLN A 57 -31.56 -13.73 40.71
C GLN A 57 -30.86 -12.77 39.74
N GLN A 58 -31.38 -11.56 39.80
CA GLN A 58 -31.00 -10.34 39.10
C GLN A 58 -29.62 -9.87 39.59
N LYS A 59 -28.59 -9.92 38.73
CA LYS A 59 -27.38 -9.10 38.92
C LYS A 59 -27.14 -8.28 37.66
N ARG A 60 -27.56 -7.02 37.75
CA ARG A 60 -27.39 -5.95 36.77
C ARG A 60 -25.89 -5.73 36.52
N SER A 61 -25.33 -6.35 35.48
CA SER A 61 -24.04 -5.95 34.95
C SER A 61 -24.26 -4.78 33.99
N VAL A 62 -23.89 -3.59 34.42
CA VAL A 62 -23.83 -2.40 33.55
C VAL A 62 -22.64 -2.61 32.64
N SER A 63 -22.90 -3.09 31.42
CA SER A 63 -21.92 -3.08 30.34
C SER A 63 -21.61 -1.62 30.02
N ALA A 64 -20.46 -1.14 30.46
CA ALA A 64 -19.88 0.07 29.90
C ALA A 64 -19.70 -0.16 28.39
N PRO A 65 -20.07 0.80 27.52
CA PRO A 65 -19.77 0.68 26.09
C PRO A 65 -18.26 0.71 25.94
N GLN A 66 -17.68 -0.47 25.74
CA GLN A 66 -16.30 -0.62 25.34
C GLN A 66 -16.17 0.12 24.01
N PRO A 67 -15.32 1.17 23.90
CA PRO A 67 -15.13 1.84 22.63
C PRO A 67 -14.61 0.79 21.66
N THR A 68 -15.43 0.47 20.66
CA THR A 68 -15.01 -0.25 19.47
C THR A 68 -13.90 0.58 18.84
N ARG A 69 -12.66 0.32 19.26
CA ARG A 69 -11.46 0.78 18.56
C ARG A 69 -11.55 0.14 17.18
N THR A 70 -12.03 0.92 16.23
CA THR A 70 -11.86 0.65 14.81
C THR A 70 -10.38 0.36 14.59
N PRO A 71 -10.03 -0.76 13.94
CA PRO A 71 -8.63 -1.05 13.65
C PRO A 71 -8.03 0.13 12.87
N PRO A 72 -6.77 0.53 13.15
CA PRO A 72 -6.14 1.64 12.45
C PRO A 72 -6.22 1.39 10.94
N SER A 73 -6.71 2.37 10.19
CA SER A 73 -6.95 2.18 8.76
C SER A 73 -5.63 1.79 8.08
N ASN A 74 -5.63 0.63 7.41
CA ASN A 74 -4.51 0.09 6.64
C ASN A 74 -4.07 1.01 5.47
N THR A 75 -4.76 2.15 5.29
CA THR A 75 -4.47 3.21 4.33
C THR A 75 -3.01 3.67 4.36
N CYS A 76 -2.39 3.83 5.53
CA CYS A 76 -0.98 4.24 5.62
C CYS A 76 -0.04 3.18 5.04
N GLY A 77 -0.32 1.91 5.31
CA GLY A 77 0.40 0.77 4.74
C GLY A 77 0.29 0.74 3.22
N LEU A 78 -0.94 0.85 2.71
CA LEU A 78 -1.21 0.90 1.27
C LEU A 78 -0.50 2.07 0.58
N ILE A 79 -0.59 3.28 1.14
CA ILE A 79 0.11 4.47 0.61
C ILE A 79 1.61 4.19 0.54
N THR A 80 2.20 3.66 1.61
CA THR A 80 3.62 3.35 1.66
C THR A 80 4.02 2.33 0.60
N GLN A 81 3.25 1.25 0.46
CA GLN A 81 3.49 0.23 -0.56
C GLN A 81 3.41 0.80 -1.97
N LEU A 82 2.40 1.62 -2.27
CA LEU A 82 2.24 2.26 -3.57
C LEU A 82 3.36 3.26 -3.87
N HIS A 83 3.81 4.01 -2.87
CA HIS A 83 4.96 4.90 -3.01
C HIS A 83 6.25 4.14 -3.37
N ILE A 84 6.49 2.99 -2.74
CA ILE A 84 7.66 2.15 -3.04
C ILE A 84 7.54 1.60 -4.46
N LEU A 85 6.38 1.02 -4.79
CA LEU A 85 6.15 0.37 -6.07
C LEU A 85 6.29 1.36 -7.23
N ILE A 86 5.63 2.53 -7.16
CA ILE A 86 5.72 3.53 -8.23
C ILE A 86 7.14 4.11 -8.35
N SER A 87 7.88 4.23 -7.25
CA SER A 87 9.27 4.72 -7.32
C SER A 87 10.21 3.67 -7.94
N LEU A 88 9.94 2.38 -7.73
CA LEU A 88 10.66 1.30 -8.41
C LEU A 88 10.38 1.32 -9.91
N GLN A 89 9.11 1.48 -10.31
CA GLN A 89 8.72 1.53 -11.71
C GLN A 89 9.22 2.81 -12.40
N ASP A 90 9.16 3.96 -11.74
CA ASP A 90 9.73 5.20 -12.27
C ASP A 90 11.24 5.07 -12.51
N ARG A 91 11.96 4.46 -11.57
CA ARG A 91 13.40 4.18 -11.77
C ARG A 91 13.64 3.28 -12.97
N ASP A 92 12.90 2.17 -13.09
CA ASP A 92 12.98 1.24 -14.21
C ASP A 92 12.70 1.95 -15.56
N CYS A 93 11.64 2.76 -15.63
CA CYS A 93 11.36 3.57 -16.81
C CYS A 93 12.54 4.50 -17.16
N ARG A 94 13.12 5.19 -16.16
CA ARG A 94 14.22 6.12 -16.36
C ARG A 94 15.51 5.42 -16.80
N GLU A 95 15.81 4.23 -16.26
CA GLU A 95 16.93 3.39 -16.69
C GLU A 95 16.82 3.02 -18.18
N HIS A 96 15.59 2.89 -18.69
CA HIS A 96 15.31 2.63 -20.11
C HIS A 96 14.97 3.89 -20.93
N GLY A 97 15.25 5.09 -20.41
CA GLY A 97 15.11 6.36 -21.13
C GLY A 97 13.68 6.93 -21.19
N LEU A 98 12.72 6.38 -20.44
CA LEU A 98 11.37 6.91 -20.31
C LEU A 98 11.23 7.71 -19.00
N SER A 99 11.05 9.02 -19.11
CA SER A 99 10.76 9.90 -17.97
C SER A 99 9.26 10.18 -17.90
N LEU A 100 8.59 9.69 -16.85
CA LEU A 100 7.13 9.78 -16.71
C LEU A 100 6.62 11.23 -16.62
N GLU A 101 7.33 12.09 -15.89
CA GLU A 101 6.96 13.50 -15.70
C GLU A 101 6.94 14.30 -17.02
N SER A 102 7.86 13.98 -17.92
CA SER A 102 7.97 14.62 -19.24
C SER A 102 7.31 13.81 -20.37
N ALA A 103 6.71 12.66 -20.05
CA ALA A 103 6.10 11.80 -21.06
C ALA A 103 4.82 12.44 -21.65
N PRO A 104 4.43 12.05 -22.87
CA PRO A 104 3.13 12.44 -23.42
C PRO A 104 1.99 12.05 -22.48
N GLN A 105 0.92 12.84 -22.47
CA GLN A 105 -0.23 12.63 -21.57
C GLN A 105 -0.79 11.20 -21.64
N ALA A 106 -0.88 10.59 -22.83
CA ALA A 106 -1.33 9.22 -22.99
C ALA A 106 -0.48 8.21 -22.19
N VAL A 107 0.84 8.38 -22.18
CA VAL A 107 1.75 7.50 -21.42
C VAL A 107 1.58 7.73 -19.91
N GLN A 108 1.35 8.98 -19.50
CA GLN A 108 1.03 9.28 -18.11
C GLN A 108 -0.28 8.62 -17.68
N GLU A 109 -1.32 8.65 -18.53
CA GLU A 109 -2.59 7.97 -18.29
C GLU A 109 -2.40 6.46 -18.15
N TYR A 110 -1.56 5.85 -19.00
CA TYR A 110 -1.18 4.44 -18.88
C TYR A 110 -0.53 4.12 -17.55
N ALA A 111 0.39 4.98 -17.09
CA ALA A 111 1.04 4.85 -15.79
C ALA A 111 0.05 5.00 -14.63
N VAL A 112 -0.94 5.90 -14.72
CA VAL A 112 -2.02 6.03 -13.72
C VAL A 112 -2.82 4.74 -13.63
N VAL A 113 -3.21 4.19 -14.78
CA VAL A 113 -4.02 2.98 -14.84
C VAL A 113 -3.26 1.77 -14.31
N TRP A 114 -1.97 1.65 -14.65
CA TRP A 114 -1.10 0.63 -14.06
C TRP A 114 -1.02 0.78 -12.54
N LEU A 115 -0.80 2.00 -12.03
CA LEU A 115 -0.75 2.28 -10.58
C LEU A 115 -2.07 1.97 -9.88
N TYR A 116 -3.20 2.20 -10.54
CA TYR A 116 -4.51 1.86 -10.01
C TYR A 116 -4.74 0.34 -9.95
N GLY A 117 -4.30 -0.40 -10.97
CA GLY A 117 -4.26 -1.86 -10.93
C GLY A 117 -3.47 -2.37 -9.73
N ALA A 118 -2.29 -1.81 -9.51
CA ALA A 118 -1.47 -2.13 -8.35
C ALA A 118 -2.16 -1.81 -7.01
N ALA A 119 -2.85 -0.67 -6.92
CA ALA A 119 -3.62 -0.30 -5.74
C ALA A 119 -4.76 -1.27 -5.44
N CYS A 120 -5.47 -1.73 -6.48
CA CYS A 120 -6.51 -2.75 -6.34
C CYS A 120 -5.96 -4.11 -5.86
N ALA A 121 -4.75 -4.48 -6.28
CA ALA A 121 -4.10 -5.72 -5.83
C ALA A 121 -3.69 -5.66 -4.35
N LEU A 122 -3.14 -4.52 -3.90
CA LEU A 122 -2.56 -4.36 -2.56
C LEU A 122 -3.59 -3.99 -1.48
N CYS A 123 -4.72 -3.41 -1.87
CA CYS A 123 -5.79 -3.08 -0.92
C CYS A 123 -6.69 -4.27 -0.59
N GLU A 124 -7.46 -4.13 0.49
CA GLU A 124 -8.47 -5.11 0.86
C GLU A 124 -9.59 -5.16 -0.19
N LYS A 125 -10.13 -6.36 -0.44
CA LYS A 125 -11.20 -6.60 -1.42
C LYS A 125 -12.37 -5.59 -1.37
N PRO A 126 -12.95 -5.21 -0.21
CA PRO A 126 -14.04 -4.24 -0.17
C PRO A 126 -13.63 -2.80 -0.55
N GLN A 127 -12.34 -2.48 -0.53
CA GLN A 127 -11.83 -1.14 -0.87
C GLN A 127 -11.52 -1.01 -2.36
N ARG A 128 -11.45 -2.13 -3.09
CA ARG A 128 -11.22 -2.15 -4.54
C ARG A 128 -12.30 -1.35 -5.23
N HIS A 129 -11.88 -0.50 -6.17
CA HIS A 129 -12.77 0.37 -6.93
C HIS A 129 -13.61 1.37 -6.11
N SER A 130 -13.28 1.59 -4.84
CA SER A 130 -13.91 2.64 -4.04
C SER A 130 -13.45 4.04 -4.48
N ASP A 131 -14.31 5.03 -4.30
CA ASP A 131 -13.98 6.44 -4.56
C ASP A 131 -12.79 6.94 -3.73
N ALA A 132 -12.63 6.39 -2.52
CA ALA A 132 -11.49 6.67 -1.65
C ALA A 132 -10.17 6.21 -2.30
N LEU A 133 -10.14 5.01 -2.89
CA LEU A 133 -8.98 4.46 -3.59
C LEU A 133 -8.66 5.27 -4.86
N LEU A 134 -9.69 5.61 -5.65
CA LEU A 134 -9.56 6.48 -6.83
C LEU A 134 -8.96 7.85 -6.47
N THR A 135 -9.44 8.45 -5.39
CA THR A 135 -8.94 9.74 -4.89
C THR A 135 -7.50 9.64 -4.41
N LEU A 136 -7.14 8.56 -3.72
CA LEU A 136 -5.78 8.31 -3.25
C LEU A 136 -4.82 8.17 -4.44
N VAL A 137 -5.16 7.30 -5.40
CA VAL A 137 -4.31 7.02 -6.57
C VAL A 137 -4.17 8.26 -7.45
N SER A 138 -5.24 9.01 -7.70
CA SER A 138 -5.15 10.25 -8.49
C SER A 138 -4.25 11.31 -7.84
N LYS A 139 -4.30 11.46 -6.50
CA LYS A 139 -3.38 12.36 -5.77
C LYS A 139 -1.93 11.88 -5.83
N LEU A 140 -1.72 10.57 -5.71
CA LEU A 140 -0.38 9.97 -5.79
C LEU A 140 0.21 10.12 -7.20
N ALA A 141 -0.57 9.80 -8.22
CA ALA A 141 -0.23 9.97 -9.62
C ALA A 141 0.14 11.41 -9.93
N SER A 142 -0.62 12.38 -9.43
CA SER A 142 -0.32 13.80 -9.67
C SER A 142 1.02 14.23 -9.10
N ARG A 143 1.46 13.63 -8.00
CA ARG A 143 2.77 13.92 -7.38
C ARG A 143 3.93 13.13 -7.99
N LYS A 144 3.68 11.94 -8.52
CA LYS A 144 4.74 10.99 -8.94
C LYS A 144 4.88 10.83 -10.45
N ILE A 145 3.80 11.00 -11.18
CA ILE A 145 3.72 10.82 -12.63
C ILE A 145 3.64 12.19 -13.33
N GLY A 146 3.14 13.23 -12.65
CA GLY A 146 3.04 14.59 -13.19
C GLY A 146 1.74 14.91 -13.95
N ILE A 147 0.84 13.93 -14.07
CA ILE A 147 -0.52 14.13 -14.61
C ILE A 147 -1.38 14.93 -13.65
N ARG A 148 -2.27 15.81 -14.14
CA ARG A 148 -3.18 16.51 -13.22
C ARG A 148 -4.31 15.58 -12.77
N GLN A 149 -4.81 15.88 -11.56
CA GLN A 149 -5.77 15.02 -10.88
C GLN A 149 -7.07 14.75 -11.69
N PRO A 150 -7.71 15.75 -12.33
CA PRO A 150 -8.92 15.48 -13.11
C PRO A 150 -8.67 14.57 -14.32
N GLU A 151 -7.53 14.71 -15.01
CA GLU A 151 -7.14 13.85 -16.12
C GLU A 151 -6.90 12.41 -15.64
N ALA A 152 -6.26 12.23 -14.48
CA ALA A 152 -6.11 10.92 -13.85
C ALA A 152 -7.46 10.27 -13.53
N ILE A 153 -8.42 11.02 -13.00
CA ILE A 153 -9.76 10.51 -12.70
C ILE A 153 -10.49 10.13 -14.00
N GLN A 154 -10.36 10.94 -15.05
CA GLN A 154 -10.96 10.67 -16.36
C GLN A 154 -10.39 9.40 -17.01
N ALA A 155 -9.06 9.20 -16.95
CA ALA A 155 -8.44 7.98 -17.45
C ALA A 155 -8.97 6.74 -16.71
N LEU A 156 -9.15 6.83 -15.39
CA LEU A 156 -9.66 5.73 -14.57
C LEU A 156 -11.15 5.44 -14.82
N SER A 157 -11.96 6.47 -15.08
CA SER A 157 -13.40 6.30 -15.37
C SER A 157 -13.66 5.73 -16.77
N THR A 158 -12.78 6.00 -17.73
CA THR A 158 -12.90 5.54 -19.12
C THR A 158 -12.12 4.26 -19.42
N MET A 159 -11.30 3.79 -18.46
CA MET A 159 -10.42 2.63 -18.60
C MET A 159 -11.13 1.38 -19.14
N THR A 160 -12.35 1.09 -18.69
CA THR A 160 -13.09 -0.11 -19.12
C THR A 160 -13.51 -0.08 -20.58
N GLY A 161 -13.54 1.10 -21.20
CA GLY A 161 -13.82 1.28 -22.63
C GLY A 161 -12.60 1.12 -23.54
N SER A 162 -11.39 0.95 -22.98
CA SER A 162 -10.15 0.83 -23.75
C SER A 162 -9.42 -0.48 -23.42
N SER A 163 -9.21 -1.31 -24.44
CA SER A 163 -8.42 -2.55 -24.31
C SER A 163 -6.99 -2.26 -23.86
N THR A 164 -6.39 -1.17 -24.37
CA THR A 164 -5.05 -0.71 -23.99
C THR A 164 -4.99 -0.35 -22.51
N LEU A 165 -5.90 0.49 -22.02
CA LEU A 165 -5.94 0.85 -20.59
C LEU A 165 -6.18 -0.39 -19.71
N LEU A 166 -7.06 -1.32 -20.12
CA LEU A 166 -7.24 -2.58 -19.40
C LEU A 166 -5.98 -3.45 -19.37
N ALA A 167 -5.16 -3.45 -20.42
CA ALA A 167 -3.88 -4.16 -20.43
C ALA A 167 -2.91 -3.59 -19.38
N PHE A 168 -2.82 -2.26 -19.28
CA PHE A 168 -2.04 -1.60 -18.22
C PHE A 168 -2.57 -1.91 -16.83
N PHE A 169 -3.89 -1.90 -16.64
CA PHE A 169 -4.52 -2.27 -15.37
C PHE A 169 -4.13 -3.68 -14.94
N ARG A 170 -4.26 -4.66 -15.85
CA ARG A 170 -3.90 -6.07 -15.60
C ARG A 170 -2.42 -6.25 -15.30
N SER A 171 -1.55 -5.53 -16.02
CA SER A 171 -0.11 -5.54 -15.77
C SER A 171 0.20 -4.99 -14.38
N GLY A 172 -0.48 -3.90 -13.98
CA GLY A 172 -0.35 -3.32 -12.64
C GLY A 172 -0.81 -4.27 -11.52
N VAL A 173 -1.94 -4.96 -11.72
CA VAL A 173 -2.42 -5.98 -10.77
C VAL A 173 -1.38 -7.10 -10.62
N SER A 174 -0.98 -7.72 -11.74
CA SER A 174 -0.07 -8.87 -11.74
C SER A 174 1.32 -8.50 -11.18
N GLY A 175 1.82 -7.32 -11.55
CA GLY A 175 3.09 -6.80 -11.05
C GLY A 175 3.07 -6.53 -9.55
N ALA A 176 1.98 -5.96 -9.02
CA ALA A 176 1.86 -5.68 -7.60
C ALA A 176 1.62 -6.95 -6.76
N GLU A 177 0.86 -7.93 -7.27
CA GLU A 177 0.69 -9.24 -6.63
C GLU A 177 2.03 -9.94 -6.49
N HIS A 178 2.84 -9.99 -7.56
CA HIS A 178 4.16 -10.58 -7.51
C HIS A 178 5.09 -9.83 -6.54
N TRP A 179 5.10 -8.50 -6.60
CA TRP A 179 5.90 -7.65 -5.72
C TRP A 179 5.53 -7.83 -4.24
N SER A 180 4.25 -8.06 -3.92
CA SER A 180 3.81 -8.26 -2.55
C SER A 180 4.49 -9.47 -1.89
N GLY A 181 4.74 -10.54 -2.65
CA GLY A 181 5.43 -11.75 -2.19
C GLY A 181 6.96 -11.71 -2.35
N HIS A 182 7.47 -11.06 -3.41
CA HIS A 182 8.87 -11.19 -3.83
C HIS A 182 9.68 -9.89 -3.79
N ARG A 183 9.05 -8.74 -3.56
CA ARG A 183 9.67 -7.41 -3.49
C ARG A 183 10.32 -6.91 -4.79
N TYR A 184 10.04 -7.53 -5.92
CA TYR A 184 10.37 -7.02 -7.26
C TYR A 184 9.17 -7.17 -8.21
N VAL A 185 9.16 -6.43 -9.32
CA VAL A 185 8.16 -6.56 -10.38
C VAL A 185 8.81 -7.27 -11.58
N PRO A 186 8.24 -8.38 -12.07
CA PRO A 186 8.74 -9.06 -13.27
C PRO A 186 8.69 -8.15 -14.50
N GLN A 187 9.61 -8.34 -15.45
CA GLN A 187 9.71 -7.48 -16.63
C GLN A 187 8.43 -7.51 -17.46
N GLU A 188 7.79 -8.67 -17.61
CA GLU A 188 6.52 -8.85 -18.33
C GLU A 188 5.34 -8.04 -17.76
N HIS A 189 5.46 -7.56 -16.52
CA HIS A 189 4.43 -6.77 -15.84
C HIS A 189 4.91 -5.37 -15.45
N SER A 190 6.16 -5.04 -15.77
CA SER A 190 6.72 -3.71 -15.55
C SER A 190 5.96 -2.66 -16.35
N LEU A 191 5.92 -1.44 -15.82
CA LEU A 191 5.31 -0.31 -16.49
C LEU A 191 5.99 -0.03 -17.83
N TYR A 192 7.33 -0.07 -17.88
CA TYR A 192 8.09 0.15 -19.11
C TYR A 192 7.71 -0.87 -20.19
N SER A 193 7.76 -2.17 -19.86
CA SER A 193 7.40 -3.24 -20.80
C SER A 193 5.95 -3.16 -21.25
N ALA A 194 5.02 -2.81 -20.34
CA ALA A 194 3.62 -2.61 -20.70
C ALA A 194 3.46 -1.44 -21.68
N VAL A 195 4.22 -0.34 -21.49
CA VAL A 195 4.23 0.81 -22.42
C VAL A 195 4.77 0.37 -23.77
N THR A 196 5.93 -0.28 -23.82
CA THR A 196 6.54 -0.68 -25.09
C THR A 196 5.74 -1.72 -25.84
N SER A 197 5.01 -2.59 -25.14
CA SER A 197 4.24 -3.69 -25.74
C SER A 197 2.83 -3.30 -26.19
N ASN A 198 2.25 -2.21 -25.65
CA ASN A 198 0.84 -1.86 -25.91
C ASN A 198 0.64 -0.44 -26.46
N ALA A 199 1.58 0.48 -26.27
CA ALA A 199 1.43 1.87 -26.69
C ALA A 199 1.94 2.16 -28.12
N PHE A 200 2.74 1.24 -28.69
CA PHE A 200 3.34 1.39 -30.03
C PHE A 200 2.72 0.45 -31.09
N ILE A 201 1.58 -0.18 -30.76
CA ILE A 201 0.76 -1.00 -31.67
C ILE A 201 -0.45 -0.15 -32.10
#